data_AF-A0A956SEG4-F1
#
_entry.id   AF-A0A956SEG4-F1
#
_cell.length_a   1.000
_cell.length_b   1.000
_cell.length_c   1.000
_cell.angle_alpha   90.00
_cell.angle_beta   90.00
_cell.angle_gamma   90.00
#
_symmetry.space_group_name_H-M   'P 1'
#
loop_
_entity.id
_entity.type
_entity.pdbx_description
1 polymer ?
#
loop_
_entity_poly.entity_id
_entity_poly.type
_entity_poly.pdbx_seq_one_letter_code
_entity_poly.pdbx_strand_id
1 'polypeptide(L)'
;MLERSVVQEIQGILEERDIETKLRLTTRLCADSAKLGTAVFRYPGKADQPLGAVRPGRPESWQVVDPSTIPDRPKLGDPRGRYRLIHSVANIELAAIELMLMAVADFPGEPQEYYQAMLQVAREEVMHTRMLMRRLKQLGGEFGSEPVHLGLWETAIRWDDLPGRLGVVPRILEARGLDVSDRLRDQLGKAGDHESAEVLERIYYEEIGHVEVGTTWYRAACELRGLDPEAHFVDLVHRFQPRRAGPRRIDREGRIAAGFTERELLALEGRDEEPEGERADS
;
A
#
# COMPACT_ATOMS: atom_id res chain seq x y z
N MET A 1 36.16 1.84 3.88
CA MET A 1 34.85 2.50 4.07
C MET A 1 33.86 1.35 4.12
N LEU A 2 33.26 1.04 5.28
CA LEU A 2 32.30 -0.06 5.37
C LEU A 2 31.09 0.32 4.51
N GLU A 3 30.79 -0.48 3.49
CA GLU A 3 29.56 -0.36 2.72
C GLU A 3 28.39 -0.51 3.70
N ARG A 4 27.49 0.49 3.75
CA ARG A 4 26.24 0.35 4.51
C ARG A 4 25.43 -0.76 3.86
N SER A 5 24.82 -1.62 4.67
CA SER A 5 23.90 -2.60 4.12
C SER A 5 22.66 -1.91 3.55
N VAL A 6 22.01 -2.52 2.56
CA VAL A 6 20.75 -2.00 1.99
C VAL A 6 19.67 -1.81 3.06
N VAL A 7 19.65 -2.68 4.08
CA VAL A 7 18.74 -2.55 5.23
C VAL A 7 19.01 -1.26 6.02
N GLN A 8 20.28 -0.89 6.24
CA GLN A 8 20.64 0.37 6.90
C GLN A 8 20.28 1.59 6.06
N GLU A 9 20.40 1.48 4.73
CA GLU A 9 19.96 2.53 3.81
C GLU A 9 18.43 2.69 3.84
N ILE A 10 17.69 1.59 3.74
CA ILE A 10 16.22 1.58 3.86
C ILE A 10 15.78 2.16 5.20
N GLN A 11 16.38 1.74 6.31
CA GLN A 11 16.06 2.28 7.62
C GLN A 11 16.25 3.81 7.66
N GLY A 12 17.38 4.31 7.13
CA GLY A 12 17.63 5.74 7.05
C GLY A 12 16.61 6.49 6.19
N ILE A 13 16.12 5.87 5.11
CA ILE A 13 15.04 6.41 4.27
C ILE A 13 13.72 6.45 5.06
N LEU A 14 13.37 5.38 5.76
CA LEU A 14 12.13 5.29 6.53
C LEU A 14 12.08 6.35 7.63
N GLU A 15 13.19 6.54 8.36
CA GLU A 15 13.34 7.50 9.46
C GLU A 15 13.44 8.97 9.00
N GLU A 16 13.76 9.21 7.72
CA GLU A 16 13.86 10.56 7.16
C GLU A 16 12.53 11.32 7.34
N ARG A 17 12.64 12.56 7.82
CA ARG A 17 11.49 13.42 8.13
C ARG A 17 11.21 14.39 7.00
N ASP A 18 12.21 14.82 6.24
CA ASP A 18 11.99 15.64 5.06
C ASP A 18 11.48 14.79 3.89
N ILE A 19 10.24 15.05 3.47
CA ILE A 19 9.57 14.21 2.47
C ILE A 19 10.27 14.26 1.11
N GLU A 20 10.76 15.42 0.67
CA GLU A 20 11.47 15.49 -0.62
C GLU A 20 12.79 14.69 -0.57
N THR A 21 13.52 14.77 0.55
CA THR A 21 14.71 13.95 0.79
C THR A 21 14.38 12.47 0.82
N LYS A 22 13.32 12.06 1.51
CA LYS A 22 12.82 10.67 1.51
C LYS A 22 12.57 10.18 0.09
N LEU A 23 11.77 10.92 -0.70
CA LEU A 23 11.45 10.55 -2.09
C LEU A 23 12.70 10.48 -2.98
N ARG A 24 13.64 11.41 -2.81
CA ARG A 24 14.92 11.43 -3.55
C ARG A 24 15.80 10.23 -3.18
N LEU A 25 15.92 9.89 -1.91
CA LEU A 25 16.71 8.75 -1.46
C LEU A 25 16.08 7.42 -1.92
N THR A 26 14.75 7.29 -1.86
CA THR A 26 14.06 6.12 -2.44
C THR A 26 14.32 6.01 -3.94
N THR A 27 14.23 7.11 -4.68
CA THR A 27 14.53 7.11 -6.13
C THR A 27 15.95 6.61 -6.41
N ARG A 28 16.93 7.06 -5.60
CA ARG A 28 18.33 6.64 -5.72
C ARG A 28 18.50 5.16 -5.45
N LEU A 29 17.95 4.66 -4.34
CA LEU A 29 17.99 3.25 -3.99
C LEU A 29 17.40 2.39 -5.12
N CYS A 30 16.25 2.79 -5.67
CA CYS A 30 15.61 2.08 -6.77
C CYS A 30 16.43 2.13 -8.07
N ALA A 31 17.13 3.21 -8.36
CA ALA A 31 18.01 3.31 -9.53
C ALA A 31 19.26 2.43 -9.40
N ASP A 32 19.76 2.26 -8.18
CA ASP A 32 20.89 1.37 -7.90
C ASP A 32 20.46 -0.11 -7.77
N SER A 33 19.15 -0.43 -7.82
CA SER A 33 18.60 -1.80 -7.72
C SER A 33 19.20 -2.78 -8.74
N ALA A 34 19.50 -2.34 -9.96
CA ALA A 34 20.16 -3.17 -10.98
C ALA A 34 21.61 -3.52 -10.64
N LYS A 35 22.26 -2.74 -9.75
CA LYS A 35 23.60 -3.01 -9.21
C LYS A 35 23.55 -3.79 -7.89
N LEU A 36 22.38 -3.93 -7.28
CA LEU A 36 22.14 -4.82 -6.15
C LEU A 36 22.16 -6.26 -6.70
N GLY A 37 23.37 -6.76 -6.97
CA GLY A 37 23.59 -8.17 -7.33
C GLY A 37 23.14 -9.11 -6.21
N THR A 38 23.34 -10.41 -6.41
CA THR A 38 23.01 -11.49 -5.45
C THR A 38 23.63 -11.32 -4.05
N ALA A 39 24.55 -10.36 -3.88
CA ALA A 39 25.25 -10.06 -2.63
C ALA A 39 24.37 -9.38 -1.56
N VAL A 40 23.21 -8.82 -1.93
CA VAL A 40 22.35 -8.09 -0.97
C VAL A 40 21.41 -9.02 -0.18
N PHE A 41 21.14 -10.23 -0.69
CA PHE A 41 20.06 -11.08 -0.18
C PHE A 41 20.49 -12.28 0.67
N ARG A 42 21.80 -12.47 0.87
CA ARG A 42 22.33 -13.39 1.87
C ARG A 42 22.88 -12.61 3.05
N TYR A 43 21.99 -12.25 3.97
CA TYR A 43 22.42 -11.91 5.31
C TYR A 43 22.36 -13.19 6.17
N PRO A 44 23.49 -13.80 6.54
CA PRO A 44 23.50 -14.79 7.62
C PRO A 44 23.42 -14.00 8.93
N GLY A 45 22.20 -13.75 9.39
CA GLY A 45 21.95 -13.04 10.64
C GLY A 45 20.60 -12.33 10.61
N LYS A 46 19.77 -12.58 11.62
CA LYS A 46 18.65 -11.69 11.91
C LYS A 46 19.18 -10.26 11.98
N ALA A 47 18.59 -9.30 11.26
CA ALA A 47 18.50 -7.97 11.83
C ALA A 47 17.79 -8.17 13.18
N ASP A 48 18.43 -7.79 14.29
CA ASP A 48 17.97 -8.20 15.63
C ASP A 48 16.55 -7.71 15.97
N GLN A 49 15.94 -6.85 15.14
CA GLN A 49 14.51 -6.56 15.10
C GLN A 49 14.03 -6.32 13.64
N PRO A 50 12.81 -6.74 13.28
CA PRO A 50 12.19 -6.33 12.01
C PRO A 50 12.06 -4.80 11.94
N LEU A 51 12.28 -4.21 10.76
CA LEU A 51 12.12 -2.75 10.55
C LEU A 51 10.68 -2.29 10.74
N GLY A 52 9.71 -3.20 10.85
CA GLY A 52 8.38 -2.89 11.38
C GLY A 52 8.38 -2.12 12.71
N ALA A 53 9.47 -2.18 13.51
CA ALA A 53 9.65 -1.37 14.71
C ALA A 53 10.03 0.10 14.44
N VAL A 54 10.50 0.43 13.24
CA VAL A 54 10.95 1.77 12.84
C VAL A 54 9.76 2.57 12.32
N ARG A 55 9.20 3.42 13.17
CA ARG A 55 8.10 4.31 12.78
C ARG A 55 8.54 5.27 11.66
N PRO A 56 7.82 5.37 10.52
CA PRO A 56 8.21 6.25 9.44
C PRO A 56 8.27 7.71 9.87
N GLY A 57 9.36 8.37 9.51
CA GLY A 57 9.60 9.78 9.76
C GLY A 57 8.56 10.66 9.08
N ARG A 58 8.13 11.69 9.81
CA ARG A 58 7.28 12.79 9.33
C ARG A 58 7.91 14.11 9.79
N PRO A 59 7.74 15.22 9.05
CA PRO A 59 8.15 16.54 9.53
C PRO A 59 7.52 16.86 10.89
N GLU A 60 8.27 17.53 11.77
CA GLU A 60 7.78 17.88 13.12
C GLU A 60 6.56 18.81 13.10
N SER A 61 6.41 19.58 12.02
CA SER A 61 5.26 20.47 11.80
C SER A 61 3.98 19.74 11.43
N TRP A 62 4.03 18.45 11.07
CA TRP A 62 2.87 17.70 10.62
C TRP A 62 2.07 17.16 11.80
N GLN A 63 0.74 17.21 11.67
CA GLN A 63 -0.16 16.58 12.63
C GLN A 63 -0.39 15.11 12.23
N VAL A 64 0.18 14.18 13.00
CA VAL A 64 -0.09 12.73 12.82
C VAL A 64 -1.25 12.33 13.74
N VAL A 65 -2.32 11.80 13.16
CA VAL A 65 -3.56 11.43 13.87
C VAL A 65 -3.89 9.95 13.69
N ASP A 66 -4.77 9.44 14.54
CA ASP A 66 -5.38 8.13 14.36
C ASP A 66 -6.30 8.13 13.12
N PRO A 67 -6.22 7.13 12.22
CA PRO A 67 -7.05 7.06 11.02
C PRO A 67 -8.56 7.18 11.29
N SER A 68 -9.04 6.68 12.43
CA SER A 68 -10.47 6.72 12.82
C SER A 68 -11.01 8.13 13.08
N THR A 69 -10.12 9.11 13.22
CA THR A 69 -10.49 10.52 13.39
C THR A 69 -10.70 11.26 12.07
N ILE A 70 -10.33 10.63 10.94
CA ILE A 70 -10.47 11.19 9.60
C ILE A 70 -11.90 10.90 9.11
N PRO A 71 -12.65 11.91 8.62
CA PRO A 71 -14.00 11.69 8.12
C PRO A 71 -14.03 10.71 6.93
N ASP A 72 -14.91 9.70 6.98
CA ASP A 72 -15.03 8.64 5.97
C ASP A 72 -15.34 9.11 4.54
N ARG A 73 -15.90 10.32 4.38
CA ARG A 73 -16.39 10.80 3.07
C ARG A 73 -16.02 12.25 2.82
N PRO A 74 -15.20 12.54 1.79
CA PRO A 74 -14.92 13.92 1.42
C PRO A 74 -16.17 14.57 0.79
N LYS A 75 -16.43 15.83 1.17
CA LYS A 75 -17.49 16.64 0.57
C LYS A 75 -16.96 17.33 -0.69
N LEU A 76 -17.00 16.64 -1.84
CA LEU A 76 -16.35 17.12 -3.06
C LEU A 76 -17.00 18.36 -3.71
N GLY A 77 -18.20 18.74 -3.29
CA GLY A 77 -18.79 20.04 -3.65
C GLY A 77 -18.05 21.24 -3.04
N ASP A 78 -17.32 21.04 -1.94
CA ASP A 78 -16.49 22.05 -1.29
C ASP A 78 -15.04 21.97 -1.80
N PRO A 79 -14.41 23.08 -2.25
CA PRO A 79 -12.99 23.11 -2.59
C PRO A 79 -12.08 22.51 -1.52
N ARG A 80 -12.37 22.74 -0.23
CA ARG A 80 -11.58 22.15 0.86
C ARG A 80 -11.75 20.63 0.94
N GLY A 81 -12.93 20.12 0.62
CA GLY A 81 -13.19 18.69 0.54
C GLY A 81 -12.40 18.00 -0.58
N ARG A 82 -12.27 18.65 -1.75
CA ARG A 82 -11.44 18.16 -2.86
C ARG A 82 -9.96 18.18 -2.52
N TYR A 83 -9.49 19.27 -1.90
CA TYR A 83 -8.13 19.37 -1.38
C TYR A 83 -7.78 18.22 -0.41
N ARG A 84 -8.67 17.95 0.56
CA ARG A 84 -8.51 16.85 1.53
C ARG A 84 -8.46 15.48 0.87
N LEU A 85 -9.27 15.24 -0.17
CA LEU A 85 -9.20 14.00 -0.93
C LEU A 85 -7.80 13.81 -1.52
N ILE A 86 -7.30 14.80 -2.27
CA ILE A 86 -5.98 14.71 -2.91
C ILE A 86 -4.86 14.58 -1.86
N HIS A 87 -4.98 15.26 -0.72
CA HIS A 87 -4.02 15.14 0.38
C HIS A 87 -4.03 13.74 1.00
N SER A 88 -5.22 13.16 1.21
CA SER A 88 -5.36 11.80 1.72
C SER A 88 -4.77 10.76 0.77
N VAL A 89 -4.98 10.90 -0.54
CA VAL A 89 -4.37 10.01 -1.54
C VAL A 89 -2.85 10.16 -1.50
N ALA A 90 -2.32 11.39 -1.40
CA ALA A 90 -0.87 11.59 -1.26
C ALA A 90 -0.27 10.92 0.00
N ASN A 91 -1.04 10.85 1.09
CA ASN A 91 -0.63 10.12 2.28
C ASN A 91 -0.64 8.60 2.08
N ILE A 92 -1.55 8.07 1.25
CA ILE A 92 -1.59 6.66 0.86
C ILE A 92 -0.36 6.32 0.00
N GLU A 93 -0.07 7.09 -1.06
CA GLU A 93 1.10 6.78 -1.92
C GLU A 93 2.41 6.88 -1.15
N LEU A 94 2.55 7.86 -0.25
CA LEU A 94 3.72 7.94 0.61
C LEU A 94 3.86 6.69 1.48
N ALA A 95 2.74 6.18 2.02
CA ALA A 95 2.75 4.96 2.81
C ALA A 95 3.07 3.72 1.95
N ALA A 96 2.61 3.65 0.70
CA ALA A 96 2.93 2.56 -0.22
C ALA A 96 4.44 2.46 -0.49
N ILE A 97 5.13 3.60 -0.70
CA ILE A 97 6.60 3.66 -0.78
C ILE A 97 7.23 3.01 0.47
N GLU A 98 6.79 3.45 1.65
CA GLU A 98 7.34 3.00 2.93
C GLU A 98 7.10 1.50 3.15
N LEU A 99 5.92 1.00 2.77
CA LEU A 99 5.56 -0.42 2.84
C LEU A 99 6.40 -1.29 1.90
N MET A 100 6.67 -0.84 0.67
CA MET A 100 7.54 -1.58 -0.24
C MET A 100 8.98 -1.65 0.28
N LEU A 101 9.50 -0.55 0.84
CA LEU A 101 10.83 -0.54 1.45
C LEU A 101 10.89 -1.45 2.69
N MET A 102 9.87 -1.42 3.54
CA MET A 102 9.73 -2.35 4.66
C MET A 102 9.72 -3.81 4.17
N ALA A 103 8.96 -4.13 3.11
CA ALA A 103 8.85 -5.48 2.56
C ALA A 103 10.19 -6.00 2.00
N VAL A 104 11.05 -5.11 1.47
CA VAL A 104 12.42 -5.45 1.05
C VAL A 104 13.32 -5.76 2.25
N ALA A 105 13.17 -5.01 3.34
CA ALA A 105 14.06 -5.14 4.50
C ALA A 105 13.65 -6.25 5.49
N ASP A 106 12.36 -6.49 5.68
CA ASP A 106 11.82 -7.43 6.67
C ASP A 106 11.95 -8.90 6.25
N PHE A 107 12.02 -9.19 4.95
CA PHE A 107 11.96 -10.55 4.41
C PHE A 107 13.23 -10.93 3.61
N PRO A 108 14.35 -11.26 4.29
CA PRO A 108 15.56 -11.74 3.63
C PRO A 108 15.39 -13.16 3.09
N GLY A 109 16.05 -13.48 1.97
CA GLY A 109 16.11 -14.82 1.39
C GLY A 109 15.05 -15.13 0.33
N GLU A 110 14.22 -14.16 -0.05
CA GLU A 110 13.30 -14.27 -1.18
C GLU A 110 14.07 -14.18 -2.53
N PRO A 111 13.46 -14.53 -3.68
CA PRO A 111 14.10 -14.42 -4.99
C PRO A 111 14.49 -12.97 -5.35
N GLN A 112 15.49 -12.79 -6.21
CA GLN A 112 15.96 -11.44 -6.60
C GLN A 112 14.83 -10.61 -7.25
N GLU A 113 13.99 -11.29 -8.02
CA GLU A 113 12.86 -10.73 -8.74
C GLU A 113 11.81 -10.13 -7.78
N TYR A 114 11.69 -10.66 -6.55
CA TYR A 114 10.80 -10.12 -5.52
C TYR A 114 11.23 -8.72 -5.14
N TYR A 115 12.50 -8.56 -4.80
CA TYR A 115 13.05 -7.28 -4.38
C TYR A 115 13.04 -6.27 -5.51
N GLN A 116 13.31 -6.71 -6.75
CA GLN A 116 13.20 -5.84 -7.93
C GLN A 116 11.76 -5.34 -8.12
N ALA A 117 10.77 -6.22 -7.93
CA ALA A 117 9.36 -5.84 -8.04
C ALA A 117 8.95 -4.83 -6.95
N MET A 118 9.30 -5.08 -5.68
CA MET A 118 8.99 -4.14 -4.59
C MET A 118 9.66 -2.78 -4.79
N LEU A 119 10.93 -2.74 -5.22
CA LEU A 119 11.62 -1.48 -5.52
C LEU A 119 11.06 -0.79 -6.77
N GLN A 120 10.56 -1.55 -7.74
CA GLN A 120 9.90 -0.97 -8.91
C GLN A 120 8.60 -0.26 -8.53
N VAL A 121 7.75 -0.90 -7.71
CA VAL A 121 6.52 -0.29 -7.17
C VAL A 121 6.87 0.93 -6.33
N ALA A 122 7.84 0.83 -5.41
CA ALA A 122 8.27 1.98 -4.59
C ALA A 122 8.70 3.19 -5.44
N ARG A 123 9.33 2.95 -6.60
CA ARG A 123 9.72 4.00 -7.54
C ARG A 123 8.51 4.62 -8.24
N GLU A 124 7.52 3.84 -8.62
CA GLU A 124 6.27 4.31 -9.24
C GLU A 124 5.46 5.13 -8.23
N GLU A 125 5.38 4.69 -6.98
CA GLU A 125 4.70 5.41 -5.90
C GLU A 125 5.34 6.77 -5.56
N VAL A 126 6.67 6.89 -5.72
CA VAL A 126 7.36 8.19 -5.67
C VAL A 126 6.83 9.13 -6.75
N MET A 127 6.53 8.62 -7.95
CA MET A 127 5.99 9.42 -9.06
C MET A 127 4.55 9.86 -8.78
N HIS A 128 3.72 8.96 -8.24
CA HIS A 128 2.34 9.27 -7.83
C HIS A 128 2.32 10.30 -6.70
N THR A 129 3.12 10.10 -5.65
CA THR A 129 3.27 11.06 -4.54
C THR A 129 3.64 12.45 -5.06
N ARG A 130 4.64 12.54 -5.95
CA ARG A 130 5.04 13.84 -6.55
C ARG A 130 3.94 14.45 -7.42
N MET A 131 3.15 13.64 -8.13
CA MET A 131 2.02 14.11 -8.93
C MET A 131 0.95 14.76 -8.05
N LEU A 132 0.60 14.10 -6.95
CA LEU A 132 -0.38 14.61 -5.99
C LEU A 132 0.13 15.84 -5.25
N MET A 133 1.41 15.87 -4.84
CA MET A 133 2.04 17.06 -4.25
C MET A 133 1.99 18.27 -5.19
N ARG A 134 2.21 18.08 -6.50
CA ARG A 134 2.02 19.15 -7.49
C ARG A 134 0.57 19.59 -7.58
N ARG A 135 -0.39 18.65 -7.56
CA ARG A 135 -1.82 19.00 -7.58
C ARG A 135 -2.23 19.79 -6.34
N LEU A 136 -1.75 19.43 -5.15
CA LEU A 136 -2.01 20.17 -3.92
C LEU A 136 -1.54 21.62 -4.00
N LYS A 137 -0.37 21.87 -4.61
CA LYS A 137 0.13 23.24 -4.87
C LYS A 137 -0.80 24.02 -5.79
N GLN A 138 -1.32 23.40 -6.84
CA GLN A 138 -2.30 24.04 -7.75
C GLN A 138 -3.62 24.36 -7.04
N LEU A 139 -4.02 23.52 -6.07
CA LEU A 139 -5.18 23.75 -5.22
C LEU A 139 -4.92 24.77 -4.08
N GLY A 140 -3.72 25.38 -4.03
CA GLY A 140 -3.36 26.46 -3.11
C GLY A 140 -2.84 26.01 -1.73
N GLY A 141 -2.37 24.78 -1.61
CA GLY A 141 -1.80 24.25 -0.36
C GLY A 141 -0.55 23.40 -0.56
N GLU A 142 -0.10 22.75 0.51
CA GLU A 142 1.07 21.89 0.50
C GLU A 142 0.78 20.56 1.20
N PHE A 143 1.46 19.50 0.76
CA PHE A 143 1.35 18.21 1.43
C PHE A 143 1.83 18.32 2.88
N GLY A 144 1.04 17.78 3.81
CA GLY A 144 1.21 17.96 5.25
C GLY A 144 0.44 19.09 5.93
N SER A 145 -0.26 19.93 5.16
CA SER A 145 -1.13 21.00 5.74
C SER A 145 -2.51 20.52 6.22
N GLU A 146 -2.81 19.24 6.02
CA GLU A 146 -3.92 18.51 6.65
C GLU A 146 -3.32 17.37 7.50
N PRO A 147 -4.06 16.86 8.50
CA PRO A 147 -3.62 15.72 9.29
C PRO A 147 -3.27 14.51 8.42
N VAL A 148 -2.20 13.82 8.78
CA VAL A 148 -1.78 12.55 8.17
C VAL A 148 -1.94 11.41 9.16
N HIS A 149 -1.87 10.17 8.68
CA HIS A 149 -1.94 8.99 9.52
C HIS A 149 -0.98 7.90 9.02
N LEU A 150 -0.68 6.93 9.89
CA LEU A 150 0.19 5.78 9.61
C LEU A 150 -0.58 4.46 9.54
N GLY A 151 -1.91 4.52 9.35
CA GLY A 151 -2.79 3.36 9.44
C GLY A 151 -2.41 2.15 8.57
N LEU A 152 -1.90 2.37 7.34
CA LEU A 152 -1.41 1.27 6.49
C LEU A 152 -0.17 0.61 7.09
N TRP A 153 0.80 1.41 7.53
CA TRP A 153 2.00 0.95 8.25
C TRP A 153 1.65 0.16 9.51
N GLU A 154 0.82 0.75 10.39
CA GLU A 154 0.37 0.14 11.65
C GLU A 154 -0.45 -1.14 11.45
N THR A 155 -1.06 -1.29 10.28
CA THR A 155 -1.75 -2.53 9.90
C THR A 155 -0.75 -3.57 9.39
N ALA A 156 0.19 -3.17 8.54
CA ALA A 156 1.19 -4.04 7.95
C ALA A 156 2.04 -4.75 9.03
N ILE A 157 2.50 -4.02 10.03
CA ILE A 157 3.36 -4.56 11.10
C ILE A 157 2.68 -5.58 12.03
N ARG A 158 1.37 -5.82 11.87
CA ARG A 158 0.65 -6.88 12.61
C ARG A 158 0.83 -8.26 11.97
N TRP A 159 1.43 -8.32 10.79
CA TRP A 159 1.63 -9.54 10.01
C TRP A 159 3.11 -9.84 9.93
N ASP A 160 3.58 -10.82 10.71
CA ASP A 160 5.01 -11.13 10.86
C ASP A 160 5.57 -12.01 9.73
N ASP A 161 4.70 -12.58 8.89
CA ASP A 161 5.08 -13.41 7.76
C ASP A 161 4.76 -12.73 6.41
N LEU A 162 5.53 -13.12 5.37
CA LEU A 162 5.42 -12.53 4.05
C LEU A 162 4.05 -12.77 3.39
N PRO A 163 3.46 -13.99 3.41
CA PRO A 163 2.11 -14.22 2.90
C PRO A 163 1.06 -13.31 3.53
N GLY A 164 1.07 -13.12 4.85
CA GLY A 164 0.16 -12.22 5.56
C GLY A 164 0.40 -10.77 5.17
N ARG A 165 1.65 -10.34 5.09
CA ARG A 165 2.02 -8.98 4.68
C ARG A 165 1.52 -8.66 3.25
N LEU A 166 1.81 -9.53 2.29
CA LEU A 166 1.40 -9.37 0.89
C LEU A 166 -0.11 -9.63 0.69
N GLY A 167 -0.74 -10.46 1.51
CA GLY A 167 -2.17 -10.69 1.42
C GLY A 167 -2.97 -9.50 1.95
N VAL A 168 -2.54 -8.86 3.03
CA VAL A 168 -3.29 -7.73 3.61
C VAL A 168 -2.97 -6.40 2.95
N VAL A 169 -1.69 -6.09 2.70
CA VAL A 169 -1.31 -4.75 2.24
C VAL A 169 -1.73 -4.52 0.78
N PRO A 170 -1.12 -5.16 -0.23
CA PRO A 170 -1.49 -4.86 -1.60
C PRO A 170 -2.87 -5.40 -1.98
N ARG A 171 -3.25 -6.59 -1.50
CA ARG A 171 -4.48 -7.25 -1.97
C ARG A 171 -5.75 -6.84 -1.23
N ILE A 172 -5.67 -6.45 0.05
CA ILE A 172 -6.86 -5.97 0.79
C ILE A 172 -6.88 -4.46 0.91
N LEU A 173 -5.78 -3.83 1.32
CA LEU A 173 -5.76 -2.40 1.62
C LEU A 173 -5.59 -1.54 0.37
N GLU A 174 -4.52 -1.74 -0.41
CA GLU A 174 -4.21 -0.92 -1.59
C GLU A 174 -5.27 -1.13 -2.68
N ALA A 175 -5.68 -2.38 -2.93
CA ALA A 175 -6.75 -2.70 -3.86
C ALA A 175 -8.12 -2.05 -3.52
N ARG A 176 -8.35 -1.51 -2.31
CA ARG A 176 -9.55 -0.68 -2.02
C ARG A 176 -9.55 0.64 -2.77
N GLY A 177 -8.38 1.13 -3.20
CA GLY A 177 -8.25 2.28 -4.09
C GLY A 177 -9.04 2.06 -5.39
N LEU A 178 -8.96 0.84 -5.94
CA LEU A 178 -9.69 0.46 -7.16
C LEU A 178 -11.21 0.60 -6.96
N ASP A 179 -11.73 0.14 -5.83
CA ASP A 179 -13.17 0.09 -5.52
C ASP A 179 -13.85 1.49 -5.42
N VAL A 180 -13.06 2.55 -5.21
CA VAL A 180 -13.58 3.93 -5.00
C VAL A 180 -13.23 4.89 -6.13
N SER A 181 -12.29 4.54 -7.01
CA SER A 181 -11.67 5.47 -7.96
C SER A 181 -12.66 6.07 -8.95
N ASP A 182 -13.48 5.24 -9.62
CA ASP A 182 -14.46 5.71 -10.61
C ASP A 182 -15.46 6.69 -10.02
N ARG A 183 -16.00 6.38 -8.84
CA ARG A 183 -16.95 7.26 -8.16
C ARG A 183 -16.33 8.60 -7.83
N LEU A 184 -15.09 8.62 -7.33
CA LEU A 184 -14.41 9.85 -6.96
C LEU A 184 -14.10 10.71 -8.20
N ARG A 185 -13.65 10.09 -9.30
CA ARG A 185 -13.42 10.76 -10.59
C ARG A 185 -14.69 11.41 -11.12
N ASP A 186 -15.79 10.67 -11.13
CA ASP A 186 -17.12 11.18 -11.51
C ASP A 186 -17.56 12.39 -10.67
N GLN A 187 -17.36 12.30 -9.35
CA GLN A 187 -17.74 13.36 -8.43
C GLN A 187 -16.85 14.61 -8.57
N LEU A 188 -15.56 14.44 -8.83
CA LEU A 188 -14.63 15.54 -9.11
C LEU A 188 -14.99 16.24 -10.43
N GLY A 189 -15.27 15.47 -11.49
CA GLY A 189 -15.72 16.02 -12.78
C GLY A 189 -17.02 16.81 -12.65
N LYS A 190 -18.01 16.30 -11.90
CA LYS A 190 -19.26 17.02 -11.60
C LYS A 190 -19.04 18.29 -10.76
N ALA A 191 -17.98 18.32 -9.96
CA ALA A 191 -17.59 19.48 -9.16
C ALA A 191 -16.70 20.48 -9.94
N GLY A 192 -16.42 20.22 -11.22
CA GLY A 192 -15.59 21.07 -12.09
C GLY A 192 -14.08 20.94 -11.84
N ASP A 193 -13.64 19.95 -11.04
CA ASP A 193 -12.22 19.70 -10.75
C ASP A 193 -11.69 18.58 -11.65
N HIS A 194 -11.59 18.90 -12.94
CA HIS A 194 -11.18 17.94 -13.97
C HIS A 194 -9.72 17.52 -13.82
N GLU A 195 -8.82 18.43 -13.42
CA GLU A 195 -7.40 18.06 -13.31
C GLU A 195 -7.15 17.09 -12.15
N SER A 196 -7.89 17.21 -11.04
CA SER A 196 -7.82 16.21 -9.96
C SER A 196 -8.38 14.86 -10.42
N ALA A 197 -9.45 14.85 -11.23
CA ALA A 197 -10.01 13.63 -11.78
C ALA A 197 -9.03 12.90 -12.72
N GLU A 198 -8.31 13.65 -13.56
CA GLU A 198 -7.27 13.11 -14.46
C GLU A 198 -6.07 12.53 -13.69
N VAL A 199 -5.65 13.19 -12.60
CA VAL A 199 -4.58 12.67 -11.73
C VAL A 199 -4.99 11.33 -11.11
N LEU A 200 -6.21 11.23 -10.57
CA LEU A 200 -6.70 9.98 -9.97
C LEU A 200 -6.95 8.89 -11.02
N GLU A 201 -7.40 9.24 -12.23
CA GLU A 201 -7.54 8.30 -13.34
C GLU A 201 -6.20 7.65 -13.69
N ARG A 202 -5.14 8.47 -13.81
CA ARG A 202 -3.82 7.96 -14.13
C ARG A 202 -3.31 7.00 -13.05
N ILE A 203 -3.43 7.39 -11.78
CA ILE A 203 -3.03 6.54 -10.65
C ILE A 203 -3.80 5.22 -10.69
N TYR A 204 -5.12 5.26 -10.87
CA TYR A 204 -5.96 4.05 -10.93
C TYR A 204 -5.46 3.02 -11.95
N TYR A 205 -5.14 3.44 -13.18
CA TYR A 205 -4.68 2.49 -14.21
C TYR A 205 -3.28 1.93 -13.92
N GLU A 206 -2.39 2.72 -13.31
CA GLU A 206 -1.07 2.27 -12.89
C GLU A 206 -1.19 1.29 -11.68
N GLU A 207 -2.14 1.55 -10.79
CA GLU A 207 -2.37 0.79 -9.55
C GLU A 207 -2.85 -0.65 -9.78
N ILE A 208 -3.56 -0.91 -10.88
CA ILE A 208 -3.91 -2.30 -11.26
C ILE A 208 -2.64 -3.16 -11.38
N GLY A 209 -1.57 -2.59 -11.94
CA GLY A 209 -0.27 -3.27 -12.07
C GLY A 209 0.42 -3.48 -10.73
N HIS A 210 0.34 -2.52 -9.80
CA HIS A 210 0.91 -2.66 -8.46
C HIS A 210 0.21 -3.78 -7.67
N VAL A 211 -1.14 -3.82 -7.74
CA VAL A 211 -1.93 -4.87 -7.10
C VAL A 211 -1.65 -6.24 -7.75
N GLU A 212 -1.45 -6.31 -9.07
CA GLU A 212 -1.03 -7.54 -9.77
C GLU A 212 0.33 -8.05 -9.26
N VAL A 213 1.31 -7.15 -9.10
CA VAL A 213 2.62 -7.48 -8.51
C VAL A 213 2.45 -8.06 -7.11
N GLY A 214 1.58 -7.45 -6.29
CA GLY A 214 1.20 -7.96 -4.98
C GLY A 214 0.59 -9.36 -5.04
N THR A 215 -0.35 -9.61 -5.96
CA THR A 215 -0.96 -10.93 -6.19
C THR A 215 0.08 -11.98 -6.58
N THR A 216 0.98 -11.64 -7.50
CA THR A 216 2.02 -12.54 -7.98
C THR A 216 2.93 -13.01 -6.84
N TRP A 217 3.46 -12.06 -6.06
CA TRP A 217 4.37 -12.40 -4.96
C TRP A 217 3.65 -12.99 -3.75
N TYR A 218 2.37 -12.64 -3.52
CA TYR A 218 1.54 -13.31 -2.52
C TYR A 218 1.42 -14.81 -2.82
N ARG A 219 1.09 -15.17 -4.07
CA ARG A 219 0.98 -16.57 -4.49
C ARG A 219 2.31 -17.31 -4.37
N ALA A 220 3.38 -16.72 -4.89
CA ALA A 220 4.72 -17.29 -4.78
C ALA A 220 5.14 -17.51 -3.31
N ALA A 221 4.88 -16.53 -2.43
CA ALA A 221 5.20 -16.63 -1.01
C ALA A 221 4.41 -17.74 -0.31
N CYS A 222 3.14 -17.94 -0.68
CA CYS A 222 2.30 -19.04 -0.19
C CYS A 222 2.84 -20.40 -0.68
N GLU A 223 3.11 -20.54 -1.98
CA GLU A 223 3.61 -21.78 -2.58
C GLU A 223 4.94 -22.22 -1.98
N LEU A 224 5.90 -21.30 -1.80
CA LEU A 224 7.20 -21.56 -1.16
C LEU A 224 7.06 -22.06 0.29
N ARG A 225 5.92 -21.77 0.94
CA ARG A 225 5.61 -22.17 2.32
C ARG A 225 4.61 -23.32 2.40
N GLY A 226 4.22 -23.91 1.26
CA GLY A 226 3.26 -25.01 1.19
C GLY A 226 1.83 -24.63 1.56
N LEU A 227 1.46 -23.35 1.43
CA LEU A 227 0.11 -22.85 1.67
C LEU A 227 -0.69 -22.86 0.37
N ASP A 228 -1.98 -23.19 0.44
CA ASP A 228 -2.92 -22.93 -0.64
C ASP A 228 -3.21 -21.41 -0.68
N PRO A 229 -2.82 -20.68 -1.74
CA PRO A 229 -2.93 -19.22 -1.74
C PRO A 229 -4.37 -18.73 -1.66
N GLU A 230 -5.33 -19.43 -2.27
CA GLU A 230 -6.72 -19.00 -2.30
C GLU A 230 -7.39 -19.20 -0.94
N ALA A 231 -7.24 -20.38 -0.33
CA ALA A 231 -7.76 -20.68 1.00
C ALA A 231 -7.09 -19.80 2.08
N HIS A 232 -5.78 -19.57 1.98
CA HIS A 232 -5.07 -18.67 2.88
C HIS A 232 -5.58 -17.23 2.74
N PHE A 233 -5.90 -16.76 1.51
CA PHE A 233 -6.41 -15.42 1.31
C PHE A 233 -7.78 -15.22 1.94
N VAL A 234 -8.67 -16.21 1.78
CA VAL A 234 -10.01 -16.19 2.41
C VAL A 234 -9.88 -16.10 3.94
N ASP A 235 -9.00 -16.90 4.55
CA ASP A 235 -8.71 -16.82 5.99
C ASP A 235 -8.16 -15.45 6.41
N LEU A 236 -7.25 -14.86 5.62
CA LEU A 236 -6.76 -13.49 5.87
C LEU A 236 -7.89 -12.47 5.83
N VAL A 237 -8.82 -12.57 4.87
CA VAL A 237 -9.97 -11.66 4.77
C VAL A 237 -10.84 -11.77 6.03
N HIS A 238 -11.11 -12.98 6.53
CA HIS A 238 -11.90 -13.18 7.75
C HIS A 238 -11.20 -12.64 8.99
N ARG A 239 -9.90 -12.90 9.15
CA ARG A 239 -9.11 -12.38 10.28
C ARG A 239 -8.98 -10.86 10.25
N PHE A 240 -8.84 -10.28 9.06
CA PHE A 240 -8.67 -8.84 8.89
C PHE A 240 -9.98 -8.06 8.97
N GLN A 241 -11.09 -8.64 8.45
CA GLN A 241 -12.42 -8.04 8.44
C GLN A 241 -13.45 -8.96 9.12
N PRO A 242 -13.37 -9.15 10.44
CA PRO A 242 -14.30 -10.03 11.18
C PRO A 242 -15.76 -9.52 11.15
N ARG A 243 -16.01 -8.32 10.63
CA ARG A 243 -17.33 -7.79 10.31
C ARG A 243 -17.34 -7.36 8.84
N ARG A 244 -18.36 -7.81 8.10
CA ARG A 244 -18.69 -7.54 6.68
C ARG A 244 -18.83 -6.03 6.35
N ALA A 245 -17.76 -5.26 6.58
CA ALA A 245 -17.68 -3.82 6.47
C ALA A 245 -16.81 -3.37 5.28
N GLY A 246 -16.56 -4.27 4.32
CA GLY A 246 -16.00 -3.91 3.03
C GLY A 246 -16.93 -2.96 2.26
N PRO A 247 -16.41 -2.19 1.30
CA PRO A 247 -17.24 -1.36 0.44
C PRO A 247 -18.34 -2.22 -0.18
N ARG A 248 -19.59 -1.74 -0.18
CA ARG A 248 -20.75 -2.48 -0.73
C ARG A 248 -20.63 -2.79 -2.23
N ARG A 249 -19.60 -2.26 -2.90
CA ARG A 249 -19.27 -2.49 -4.32
C ARG A 249 -17.75 -2.62 -4.42
N ILE A 250 -17.30 -3.74 -4.95
CA ILE A 250 -15.92 -4.02 -5.32
C ILE A 250 -15.77 -3.77 -6.82
N ASP A 251 -14.64 -3.20 -7.23
CA ASP A 251 -14.25 -3.15 -8.63
C ASP A 251 -13.78 -4.54 -9.07
N ARG A 252 -14.72 -5.36 -9.53
CA ARG A 252 -14.42 -6.74 -9.97
C ARG A 252 -13.56 -6.75 -11.22
N GLU A 253 -13.72 -5.80 -12.13
CA GLU A 253 -12.93 -5.77 -13.37
C GLU A 253 -11.46 -5.48 -13.05
N GLY A 254 -11.19 -4.40 -12.30
CA GLY A 254 -9.85 -4.05 -11.86
C GLY A 254 -9.21 -5.13 -11.00
N ARG A 255 -9.95 -5.74 -10.06
CA ARG A 255 -9.41 -6.83 -9.23
C ARG A 255 -9.17 -8.12 -10.02
N ILE A 256 -10.01 -8.48 -10.98
CA ILE A 256 -9.73 -9.64 -11.86
C ILE A 256 -8.49 -9.37 -12.70
N ALA A 257 -8.34 -8.16 -13.25
CA ALA A 257 -7.14 -7.76 -13.98
C ALA A 257 -5.89 -7.83 -13.10
N ALA A 258 -6.00 -7.49 -11.81
CA ALA A 258 -4.94 -7.64 -10.82
C ALA A 258 -4.76 -9.08 -10.28
N GLY A 259 -5.44 -10.06 -10.87
CA GLY A 259 -5.23 -11.49 -10.64
C GLY A 259 -6.08 -12.13 -9.55
N PHE A 260 -7.13 -11.47 -9.04
CA PHE A 260 -8.04 -12.08 -8.05
C PHE A 260 -8.89 -13.20 -8.66
N THR A 261 -9.11 -14.27 -7.92
CA THR A 261 -10.06 -15.32 -8.30
C THR A 261 -11.49 -14.96 -7.89
N GLU A 262 -12.46 -15.65 -8.48
CA GLU A 262 -13.87 -15.49 -8.11
C GLU A 262 -14.12 -15.75 -6.62
N ARG A 263 -13.48 -16.75 -6.05
CA ARG A 263 -13.64 -17.10 -4.63
C ARG A 263 -13.07 -16.03 -3.71
N GLU A 264 -11.93 -15.45 -4.06
CA GLU A 264 -11.32 -14.36 -3.30
C GLU A 264 -12.20 -13.10 -3.32
N LEU A 265 -12.83 -12.80 -4.47
CA LEU A 265 -13.80 -11.71 -4.59
C LEU A 265 -15.04 -11.96 -3.74
N LEU A 266 -15.59 -13.18 -3.77
CA LEU A 266 -16.74 -13.55 -2.93
C LEU A 266 -16.42 -13.38 -1.44
N ALA A 267 -15.22 -13.78 -0.99
CA ALA A 267 -14.80 -13.58 0.40
C ALA A 267 -14.70 -12.11 0.78
N LEU A 268 -14.13 -11.26 -0.08
CA LEU A 268 -14.09 -9.81 0.14
C LEU A 268 -15.49 -9.17 0.20
N GLU A 269 -16.45 -9.73 -0.53
CA GLU A 269 -17.86 -9.31 -0.50
C GLU A 269 -18.64 -9.90 0.69
N GLY A 270 -18.02 -10.80 1.47
CA GLY A 270 -18.65 -11.53 2.57
C GLY A 270 -19.73 -12.52 2.09
N ARG A 271 -19.54 -13.08 0.89
CA ARG A 271 -20.43 -14.00 0.17
C ARG A 271 -19.81 -15.36 -0.09
N ASP A 272 -18.65 -15.64 0.49
CA ASP A 272 -18.08 -16.98 0.52
C ASP A 272 -18.95 -17.88 1.42
N GLU A 273 -19.31 -19.06 0.93
CA GLU A 273 -20.09 -20.02 1.69
C GLU A 273 -19.32 -20.43 2.96
N GLU A 274 -19.98 -20.35 4.12
CA GLU A 274 -19.46 -20.98 5.34
C GLU A 274 -19.23 -22.47 5.04
N PRO A 275 -18.14 -23.10 5.49
CA PRO A 275 -18.11 -24.55 5.55
C PRO A 275 -19.31 -24.99 6.38
N GLU A 276 -20.16 -25.86 5.84
CA GLU A 276 -21.21 -26.55 6.57
C GLU A 276 -20.56 -27.36 7.71
N GLY A 277 -20.39 -26.74 8.88
CA GLY A 277 -19.59 -27.36 9.92
C GLY A 277 -19.46 -26.53 11.20
N GLU A 278 -20.58 -26.03 11.72
CA GLU A 278 -20.84 -25.81 13.16
C GLU A 278 -22.17 -25.03 13.35
N ARG A 279 -23.27 -25.56 12.79
CA ARG A 279 -24.57 -25.40 13.46
C ARG A 279 -24.67 -26.51 14.50
N ALA A 280 -23.90 -26.37 15.57
CA ALA A 280 -24.17 -27.12 16.78
C ALA A 280 -25.44 -26.53 17.40
N ASP A 281 -26.48 -27.35 17.47
CA ASP A 281 -27.63 -27.15 18.33
C ASP A 281 -27.18 -26.63 19.71
N SER A 282 -27.69 -25.46 20.09
CA SER A 282 -27.99 -25.13 21.49
C SER A 282 -29.06 -24.04 21.59
#